data_AF-A0A0C7N907-F1
#
_entry.id   AF-A0A0C7N907-F1
#
_cell.length_a   1.000
_cell.length_b   1.000
_cell.length_c   1.000
_cell.angle_alpha   90.00
_cell.angle_beta   90.00
_cell.angle_gamma   90.00
#
_symmetry.space_group_name_H-M   'P 1'
#
loop_
_entity.id
_entity.type
_entity.pdbx_description
1 polymer ?
#
loop_
_entity_poly.entity_id
_entity_poly.type
_entity_poly.pdbx_seq_one_letter_code
_entity_poly.pdbx_strand_id
1 'polypeptide(L)' 'MVQPNPYLLGRLLDPIFAVAVGTASYYAHERKVGREPGHSLNELIRKRLERLRASGNTQR' A
#
# COMPACT_ATOMS: atom_id res chain seq x y z
N MET A 1 -40.44 -4.57 -0.95
CA MET A 1 -39.48 -3.55 -0.48
C MET A 1 -38.21 -4.29 -0.07
N VAL A 2 -37.11 -4.13 -0.80
CA VAL A 2 -35.83 -4.79 -0.48
C VAL A 2 -35.24 -4.08 0.74
N GLN A 3 -35.05 -4.81 1.85
CA GLN A 3 -34.43 -4.26 3.04
C GLN A 3 -32.94 -3.96 2.74
N PRO A 4 -32.42 -2.77 3.08
CA PRO A 4 -31.01 -2.46 2.88
C PRO A 4 -30.16 -3.44 3.71
N ASN A 5 -29.23 -4.11 3.05
CA ASN A 5 -28.42 -5.16 3.67
C ASN A 5 -27.53 -4.56 4.78
N PRO A 6 -27.74 -4.90 6.06
CA PRO A 6 -27.13 -4.20 7.20
C PRO A 6 -25.65 -4.56 7.42
N TYR A 7 -25.10 -5.49 6.65
CA TYR A 7 -23.77 -6.05 6.85
C TYR A 7 -22.67 -5.41 6.00
N LEU A 8 -22.98 -4.43 5.16
CA LEU A 8 -21.95 -3.62 4.52
C LEU A 8 -21.66 -2.42 5.41
N LEU A 9 -20.44 -2.33 5.94
CA LEU A 9 -19.87 -1.10 6.55
C LEU A 9 -20.08 0.15 5.66
N GLY A 10 -20.30 -0.08 4.37
CA GLY A 10 -20.74 0.85 3.36
C GLY A 10 -20.15 0.40 2.04
N ARG A 11 -20.87 0.57 0.92
CA ARG A 11 -20.39 0.16 -0.42
C ARG A 11 -19.00 0.72 -0.79
N LEU A 12 -18.63 1.86 -0.18
CA LEU A 12 -17.32 2.50 -0.34
C LEU A 12 -16.34 2.18 0.79
N LEU A 13 -16.85 1.92 2.00
CA LEU A 13 -16.03 1.65 3.18
C LEU A 13 -15.39 0.26 3.10
N ASP A 14 -16.11 -0.70 2.52
CA ASP A 14 -15.66 -2.09 2.37
C ASP A 14 -14.36 -2.23 1.54
N PRO A 15 -14.24 -1.65 0.32
CA PRO A 15 -12.99 -1.71 -0.44
C PRO A 15 -11.86 -0.91 0.21
N ILE A 16 -12.15 0.22 0.87
CA ILE A 16 -11.13 0.98 1.60
C ILE A 16 -10.57 0.14 2.75
N PHE A 17 -11.43 -0.55 3.51
CA PHE A 17 -11.01 -1.44 4.58
C PHE A 17 -10.21 -2.62 4.05
N ALA A 18 -10.65 -3.23 2.95
CA ALA A 18 -9.93 -4.34 2.33
C ALA A 18 -8.50 -3.94 1.92
N VAL A 19 -8.34 -2.78 1.29
CA VAL A 19 -7.02 -2.24 0.92
C VAL A 19 -6.18 -1.90 2.15
N ALA A 20 -6.78 -1.26 3.16
CA ALA A 20 -6.07 -0.89 4.39
C ALA A 20 -5.58 -2.11 5.17
N VAL A 21 -6.45 -3.10 5.37
CA VAL A 21 -6.10 -4.36 6.07
C VAL A 21 -5.06 -5.13 5.28
N GLY A 22 -5.21 -5.27 3.96
CA GLY A 22 -4.23 -5.95 3.12
C GLY A 22 -2.85 -5.28 3.19
N THR A 23 -2.82 -3.95 3.15
CA THR A 23 -1.58 -3.17 3.29
C THR A 23 -0.95 -3.39 4.66
N ALA A 24 -1.74 -3.29 5.73
CA ALA A 24 -1.26 -3.47 7.10
C ALA A 24 -0.73 -4.89 7.35
N SER A 25 -1.43 -5.91 6.84
CA SER A 25 -1.00 -7.32 6.92
C SER A 25 0.32 -7.55 6.18
N TYR A 26 0.52 -6.94 5.02
CA TYR A 26 1.78 -7.02 4.28
C TYR A 26 2.94 -6.39 5.07
N TYR A 27 2.74 -5.21 5.66
CA TYR A 27 3.75 -4.59 6.54
C TYR A 27 4.05 -5.43 7.78
N ALA A 28 3.02 -6.00 8.41
CA ALA A 28 3.20 -6.89 9.56
C ALA A 28 3.97 -8.17 9.18
N HIS A 29 3.72 -8.70 7.97
CA HIS A 29 4.44 -9.85 7.43
C HIS A 29 5.92 -9.51 7.17
N GLU A 30 6.22 -8.39 6.49
CA GLU A 30 7.60 -7.95 6.28
C GLU A 30 8.37 -7.79 7.59
N ARG A 31 7.73 -7.24 8.63
CA ARG A 31 8.33 -7.11 9.97
C ARG A 31 8.62 -8.44 10.65
N LYS A 32 7.77 -9.46 10.44
CA LYS A 32 7.95 -10.80 11.03
C LYS A 32 9.00 -11.65 10.31
N VAL A 33 9.05 -11.58 8.99
CA VAL A 33 9.95 -12.42 8.19
C VAL A 33 11.39 -11.91 8.21
N GLY A 34 11.60 -10.63 8.57
CA GLY A 34 12.96 -10.10 8.72
C GLY A 34 13.69 -10.02 7.39
N ARG A 35 13.10 -9.31 6.42
CA ARG A 35 13.73 -9.08 5.11
C ARG A 35 15.10 -8.41 5.29
N GLU A 36 16.08 -8.83 4.48
CA GLU A 36 17.41 -8.20 4.48
C GLU A 36 17.32 -6.69 4.25
N PRO A 37 18.19 -5.89 4.91
CA PRO A 37 18.22 -4.45 4.74
C PRO A 37 18.44 -4.10 3.25
N GLY A 38 17.62 -3.22 2.68
CA GLY A 38 17.68 -2.84 1.26
C GLY A 38 16.58 -3.42 0.37
N HIS A 39 15.82 -4.41 0.83
CA HIS A 39 14.73 -5.08 0.10
C HIS A 39 13.34 -4.78 0.65
N SER A 40 13.21 -3.82 1.57
CA SER A 40 11.91 -3.40 2.09
C SER A 40 11.13 -2.62 1.02
N LEU A 41 9.81 -2.74 1.03
CA LEU A 41 8.93 -2.01 0.10
C LEU A 41 9.21 -0.49 0.13
N ASN A 42 9.43 0.07 1.32
CA ASN A 42 9.73 1.49 1.50
C ASN A 42 11.03 1.92 0.83
N GLU A 43 12.09 1.12 0.89
CA GLU A 43 13.35 1.42 0.22
C GLU A 43 13.22 1.32 -1.30
N LEU A 44 12.45 0.35 -1.81
CA LEU A 44 12.17 0.24 -3.24
C LEU A 44 11.36 1.43 -3.76
N ILE A 45 10.34 1.86 -3.00
CA ILE A 45 9.55 3.05 -3.32
C ILE A 45 10.44 4.29 -3.29
N ARG A 46 11.29 4.45 -2.28
CA ARG A 46 12.24 5.56 -2.18
C ARG A 46 13.20 5.59 -3.37
N LYS A 47 13.82 4.45 -3.70
CA LYS A 47 14.68 4.30 -4.89
C LYS A 47 13.95 4.61 -6.20
N ARG A 48 12.66 4.28 -6.29
CA ARG A 48 11.85 4.60 -7.48
C ARG A 48 11.54 6.10 -7.55
N LEU A 49 11.20 6.74 -6.44
CA LEU A 49 10.95 8.17 -6.38
C LEU A 49 12.21 8.99 -6.70
N GLU A 50 13.36 8.59 -6.16
CA GLU A 50 14.66 9.19 -6.46
C GLU A 50 15.00 9.08 -7.95
N ARG A 51 14.80 7.90 -8.56
CA ARG A 51 14.96 7.71 -10.01
C ARG A 51 14.05 8.60 -10.85
N LEU A 52 12.78 8.74 -10.46
CA LEU A 52 11.82 9.62 -11.15
C LEU A 52 12.24 11.09 -11.05
N ARG A 53 12.69 11.55 -9.87
CA ARG A 53 13.21 12.91 -9.68
C ARG A 53 14.48 13.16 -10.49
N ALA A 54 15.40 12.20 -10.50
CA ALA A 54 16.65 12.31 -11.28
C ALA A 54 16.37 12.35 -12.79
N SER A 55 15.41 11.56 -13.28
CA SER A 55 15.01 11.54 -14.70
C SER A 55 14.37 12.87 -15.14
N GLY A 56 13.65 13.55 -14.23
CA GLY A 56 13.12 14.90 -14.49
C GLY A 56 14.19 16.01 -14.50
N ASN A 57 15.37 15.76 -13.90
CA ASN A 57 16.45 16.75 -13.81
C ASN A 57 17.44 16.67 -14.99
N THR A 58 17.42 15.61 -15.79
CA THR A 58 18.26 15.43 -17.00
C THR A 58 17.70 16.15 -18.23
N GLN A 59 16.54 16.82 -18.11
CA GLN A 59 15.87 17.57 -19.19
C GLN A 59 16.00 19.10 -19.04
N ARG A 60 16.93 19.61 -18.23
CA ARG A 60 17.24 21.04 -18.12
C ARG A 60 18.68 21.35 -18.51
#